data_AF-A0A838TDU4-F1
#
_entry.id   AF-A0A838TDU4-F1
#
_cell.length_a   1.000
_cell.length_b   1.000
_cell.length_c   1.000
_cell.angle_alpha   90.00
_cell.angle_beta   90.00
_cell.angle_gamma   90.00
#
_symmetry.space_group_name_H-M   'P 1'
#
loop_
_entity.id
_entity.type
_entity.pdbx_description
1 polymer ?
#
loop_
_entity_poly.entity_id
_entity_poly.type
_entity_poly.pdbx_seq_one_letter_code
_entity_poly.pdbx_strand_id
1 'polypeptide(L)' 'MQCGWLTDKFGLFWQVVPTKIPSGRASQRGMHAVMDMKKFDLATLQRAFDGK' A
#
# COMPACT_ATOMS: atom_id res chain seq x y z
N MET A 1 11.63 4.59 2.84
CA MET A 1 10.21 4.96 3.05
C MET A 1 9.40 4.06 2.16
N GLN A 2 8.75 3.09 2.79
CA GLN A 2 7.88 2.08 2.20
C GLN A 2 6.46 2.31 2.70
N CYS A 3 5.47 1.57 2.22
CA CYS A 3 4.06 1.64 2.64
C CYS A 3 3.35 2.97 2.32
N GLY A 4 3.64 3.57 1.16
CA GLY A 4 2.96 4.79 0.71
C GLY A 4 3.42 6.07 1.41
N TRP A 5 4.49 6.02 2.20
CA TRP A 5 5.05 7.18 2.87
C TRP A 5 5.93 8.02 1.95
N LEU A 6 5.75 9.34 2.03
CA LEU A 6 6.61 10.34 1.38
C LEU A 6 6.84 11.54 2.31
N THR A 7 7.93 12.24 2.04
CA THR A 7 8.20 13.54 2.66
C THR A 7 7.99 14.62 1.62
N ASP A 8 7.26 15.68 1.96
CA ASP A 8 7.07 16.82 1.08
C ASP A 8 8.26 17.81 1.14
N LYS A 9 8.18 18.90 0.37
CA LYS A 9 9.24 19.91 0.30
C LYS A 9 9.48 20.67 1.61
N PHE A 10 8.58 20.58 2.57
CA PHE A 10 8.65 21.25 3.87
C PHE A 10 9.07 20.29 4.99
N GLY A 11 9.37 19.02 4.67
CA GLY A 11 9.76 18.02 5.64
C GLY A 11 8.59 17.32 6.34
N LEU A 12 7.33 17.53 5.89
CA LEU A 12 6.18 16.83 6.47
C LEU A 12 6.07 15.42 5.89
N PHE A 13 5.72 14.47 6.75
CA PHE A 13 5.50 13.08 6.38
C PHE A 13 4.03 12.86 6.03
N TRP A 14 3.80 12.38 4.82
CA TRP A 14 2.48 12.05 4.29
C TRP A 14 2.41 10.56 3.98
N GLN A 15 1.28 9.94 4.27
CA GLN A 15 0.98 8.59 3.82
C GLN A 15 -0.18 8.63 2.84
N VAL A 16 0.06 8.16 1.61
CA VAL A 16 -1.00 8.00 0.62
C VAL A 16 -1.60 6.61 0.78
N VAL A 17 -2.81 6.53 1.30
CA VAL A 17 -3.51 5.26 1.58
C VAL A 17 -4.64 5.05 0.57
N PRO A 18 -4.71 3.89 -0.12
CA PRO A 18 -5.83 3.57 -1.00
C PRO A 18 -7.14 3.48 -0.22
N THR A 19 -8.23 4.00 -0.79
CA THR A 19 -9.55 3.99 -0.13
C THR A 19 -10.08 2.58 0.14
N LYS A 20 -9.74 1.62 -0.72
CA LYS A 20 -10.17 0.23 -0.59
C LYS A 20 -8.99 -0.62 -0.12
N ILE A 21 -8.88 -0.79 1.20
CA ILE A 21 -7.99 -1.80 1.80
C ILE A 21 -8.88 -2.96 2.28
N PRO A 22 -8.71 -4.17 1.73
CA PRO A 22 -9.42 -5.36 2.18
C PRO A 22 -9.07 -5.71 3.62
N SER A 23 -10.03 -6.29 4.35
CA SER A 23 -9.85 -6.78 5.72
C SER A 23 -9.74 -8.31 5.78
N GLY A 24 -9.38 -8.86 6.94
CA GLY A 24 -9.31 -10.30 7.17
C GLY A 24 -8.18 -11.00 6.40
N ARG A 25 -8.40 -12.23 5.91
CA ARG A 25 -7.35 -13.02 5.24
C ARG A 25 -6.81 -12.38 3.97
N ALA A 26 -7.59 -11.53 3.30
CA ALA A 26 -7.11 -10.78 2.14
C ALA A 26 -6.04 -9.76 2.54
N SER A 27 -6.20 -9.07 3.68
CA SER A 27 -5.23 -8.07 4.16
C SER A 27 -3.86 -8.69 4.42
N GLN A 28 -3.82 -9.90 4.99
CA GLN A 28 -2.58 -10.63 5.25
C GLN A 28 -1.82 -10.95 3.95
N ARG A 29 -2.53 -11.28 2.86
CA ARG A 29 -1.89 -11.55 1.56
C ARG A 29 -1.30 -10.30 0.92
N GLY A 30 -2.05 -9.20 0.93
CA GLY A 30 -1.58 -7.94 0.34
C GLY A 30 -0.59 -7.17 1.20
N MET A 31 -0.38 -7.55 2.47
CA MET A 31 0.54 -6.84 3.37
C MET A 31 1.98 -6.84 2.86
N HIS A 32 2.44 -7.97 2.28
CA HIS A 32 3.77 -8.04 1.67
C HIS A 32 3.90 -7.06 0.49
N ALA A 33 2.90 -7.03 -0.40
CA ALA A 33 2.89 -6.10 -1.53
C ALA A 33 2.87 -4.63 -1.08
N VAL A 34 2.15 -4.32 0.01
CA VAL A 34 2.12 -2.97 0.60
C VAL A 34 3.50 -2.58 1.17
N MET A 35 4.20 -3.51 1.81
CA MET A 35 5.52 -3.29 2.40
C MET A 35 6.62 -3.05 1.36
N ASP A 36 6.51 -3.65 0.17
CA ASP A 36 7.51 -3.47 -0.88
C ASP A 36 7.28 -2.19 -1.72
N MET A 37 6.10 -1.57 -1.61
CA MET A 37 5.73 -0.42 -2.43
C MET A 37 5.97 0.92 -1.73
N LYS A 38 6.67 1.81 -2.43
CA LYS A 38 6.74 3.24 -2.07
C LYS A 38 5.56 4.03 -2.62
N LYS A 39 5.13 3.75 -3.85
CA LYS A 39 3.88 4.26 -4.45
C LYS A 39 3.01 3.05 -4.78
N PHE A 40 1.75 3.08 -4.37
CA PHE A 40 0.84 1.98 -4.62
C PHE A 40 0.41 1.94 -6.09
N ASP A 41 0.68 0.82 -6.74
CA ASP A 41 0.02 0.43 -7.98
C ASP A 41 -1.27 -0.32 -7.60
N LEU A 42 -2.43 0.30 -7.86
CA LEU A 42 -3.72 -0.26 -7.43
C LEU A 42 -4.04 -1.60 -8.09
N ALA A 43 -3.61 -1.84 -9.33
CA ALA A 43 -3.86 -3.09 -10.02
C ALA A 43 -3.03 -4.24 -9.41
N THR A 44 -1.78 -3.96 -9.08
CA THR A 44 -0.87 -4.91 -8.43
C THR A 44 -1.32 -5.17 -6.99
N LEU A 45 -1.74 -4.13 -6.26
CA LEU A 45 -2.29 -4.28 -4.91
C LEU A 45 -3.55 -5.17 -4.92
N GLN A 46 -4.47 -4.92 -5.86
CA GLN A 46 -5.69 -5.73 -5.98
C GLN A 46 -5.38 -7.19 -6.28
N ARG A 47 -4.44 -7.48 -7.20
CA ARG A 47 -4.00 -8.85 -7.48
C ARG A 47 -3.40 -9.53 -6.25
N ALA A 48 -2.56 -8.83 -5.49
CA ALA A 48 -1.99 -9.35 -4.26
C ALA A 48 -3.06 -9.66 -3.20
N PHE A 49 -4.07 -8.79 -3.04
CA PHE A 49 -5.20 -9.04 -2.16
C PHE A 49 -6.06 -10.23 -2.62
N ASP A 50 -6.27 -10.36 -3.93
CA ASP A 50 -7.01 -11.46 -4.55
C ASP A 50 -6.22 -12.79 -4.52
N GLY A 51 -4.92 -12.75 -4.24
CA GLY A 51 -4.04 -13.92 -4.25
C GLY A 51 -3.70 -14.42 -5.66
N LYS A 52 -3.65 -13.51 -6.63
CA LYS A 52 -3.35 -13.78 -8.05
C LYS A 52 -1.98 -13.24 -8.46
#